data_AF-A0A9E2R8I7-F1
#
_entry.id   AF-A0A9E2R8I7-F1
#
_cell.length_a   1.000
_cell.length_b   1.000
_cell.length_c   1.000
_cell.angle_alpha   90.00
_cell.angle_beta   90.00
_cell.angle_gamma   90.00
#
_symmetry.space_group_name_H-M   'P 1'
#
loop_
_entity.id
_entity.type
_entity.pdbx_description
1 polymer ?
#
loop_
_entity_poly.entity_id
_entity_poly.type
_entity_poly.pdbx_seq_one_letter_code
_entity_poly.pdbx_strand_id
1 'polypeptide(L)'
;MGDGRSIFNARIVIAIIIALVSTLSYCSSSSFNRITGKKQYVTMTPDQEVALGAQSAPVMAAKFGGLAPDPRVQELVDRVGARLVRALPADAPGYPFEFHVLADSRTVNAFALPGGQIFITQALLARLETEGQLAGVLGHEIGHVLGRHSAERMAKQNLTQGLVGAATVAGSGGQDGGRMTQAAASMVGNMINLKYGRDDELEADALGVEFMERAGYDPRALIKVMQILEAASGGRSGPEFASSHPNPGNRAERIGRLIDEKFGRAMRPGLVP
;
A
#
# COMPACT_ATOMS: atom_id res chain seq x y z
N MET A 1 -44.81 13.60 28.85
CA MET A 1 -43.52 14.33 28.78
C MET A 1 -42.31 13.48 29.26
N GLY A 2 -42.36 12.14 29.14
CA GLY A 2 -41.35 11.23 29.71
C GLY A 2 -40.40 10.51 28.74
N ASP A 3 -40.72 10.44 27.43
CA ASP A 3 -40.02 9.52 26.51
C ASP A 3 -38.67 10.03 25.98
N GLY A 4 -38.46 11.35 25.94
CA GLY A 4 -37.26 11.94 25.33
C GLY A 4 -35.95 11.64 26.07
N ARG A 5 -35.98 11.51 27.40
CA ARG A 5 -34.78 11.23 28.22
C ARG A 5 -34.34 9.78 28.15
N SER A 6 -35.29 8.83 28.09
CA SER A 6 -34.99 7.39 28.01
C SER A 6 -34.31 7.03 26.68
N ILE A 7 -34.82 7.58 25.57
CA ILE A 7 -34.26 7.38 24.24
C ILE A 7 -32.86 8.01 24.12
N PHE A 8 -32.65 9.19 24.73
CA PHE A 8 -31.34 9.85 24.77
C PHE A 8 -30.29 9.01 25.51
N ASN A 9 -30.64 8.48 26.69
CA ASN A 9 -29.75 7.62 27.47
C ASN A 9 -29.42 6.30 26.74
N ALA A 10 -30.40 5.68 26.08
CA ALA A 10 -30.18 4.48 25.29
C ALA A 10 -29.22 4.71 24.11
N ARG A 11 -29.31 5.87 23.44
CA ARG A 11 -28.42 6.24 22.32
C ARG A 11 -26.98 6.42 22.75
N ILE A 12 -26.74 7.06 23.90
CA ILE A 12 -25.40 7.21 24.47
C ILE A 12 -24.82 5.84 24.81
N VAL A 13 -25.62 4.94 25.41
CA VAL A 13 -25.16 3.58 25.72
C VAL A 13 -24.81 2.80 24.45
N ILE A 14 -25.65 2.87 23.40
CA ILE A 14 -25.36 2.21 22.11
C ILE A 14 -24.09 2.79 21.47
N ALA A 15 -23.91 4.11 21.49
CA ALA A 15 -22.70 4.76 20.99
C ALA A 15 -21.45 4.30 21.74
N ILE A 16 -21.51 4.24 23.08
CA ILE A 16 -20.41 3.72 23.90
C ILE A 16 -20.11 2.26 23.55
N ILE A 17 -21.12 1.42 23.37
CA ILE A 17 -20.93 0.02 22.97
C ILE A 17 -20.27 -0.07 21.59
N ILE A 18 -20.72 0.68 20.58
CA ILE A 18 -20.11 0.68 19.24
C ILE A 18 -18.64 1.12 19.31
N ALA A 19 -18.34 2.20 20.05
CA ALA A 19 -16.97 2.68 20.23
C ALA A 19 -16.10 1.65 20.98
N LEU A 20 -16.63 1.03 22.03
CA LEU A 20 -15.95 -0.01 22.81
C LEU A 20 -15.67 -1.24 21.94
N VAL A 21 -16.66 -1.75 21.21
CA VAL A 21 -16.51 -2.91 20.31
C VAL A 21 -15.49 -2.62 19.21
N SER A 22 -15.56 -1.44 18.58
CA SER A 22 -14.62 -1.05 17.52
C SER A 22 -13.19 -0.97 18.06
N THR A 23 -13.01 -0.38 19.25
CA THR A 23 -11.70 -0.25 19.90
C THR A 23 -11.15 -1.59 20.35
N LEU A 24 -11.97 -2.43 21.00
CA LEU A 24 -11.59 -3.77 21.44
C LEU A 24 -11.23 -4.68 20.25
N SER A 25 -12.01 -4.61 19.16
CA SER A 25 -11.72 -5.35 17.93
C SER A 25 -10.38 -4.93 17.32
N TYR A 26 -10.10 -3.63 17.22
CA TYR A 26 -8.81 -3.14 16.73
C TYR A 26 -7.64 -3.55 17.64
N CYS A 27 -7.76 -3.37 18.96
CA CYS A 27 -6.71 -3.70 19.91
C CYS A 27 -6.43 -5.21 20.03
N SER A 28 -7.42 -6.06 19.75
CA SER A 28 -7.26 -7.52 19.73
C SER A 28 -6.77 -8.05 18.38
N SER A 29 -6.91 -7.28 17.30
CA SER A 29 -6.50 -7.66 15.94
C SER A 29 -5.04 -7.28 15.68
N SER A 30 -4.12 -8.01 16.31
CA SER A 30 -2.68 -7.80 16.10
C SER A 30 -1.97 -9.06 15.61
N SER A 31 -1.00 -8.88 14.71
CA SER A 31 -0.15 -9.93 14.17
C SER A 31 1.30 -9.48 14.18
N PHE A 32 2.22 -10.39 14.51
CA PHE A 32 3.65 -10.13 14.33
C PHE A 32 4.04 -10.37 12.87
N ASN A 33 4.72 -9.40 12.28
CA ASN A 33 5.25 -9.50 10.92
C ASN A 33 6.75 -9.78 10.99
N ARG A 34 7.16 -10.95 10.49
CA ARG A 34 8.55 -11.41 10.56
C ARG A 34 9.46 -10.66 9.58
N ILE A 35 8.91 -10.17 8.46
CA ILE A 35 9.66 -9.43 7.45
C ILE A 35 10.05 -8.04 7.98
N THR A 36 9.11 -7.37 8.65
CA THR A 36 9.36 -6.03 9.23
C THR A 36 9.89 -6.08 10.67
N GLY A 37 9.75 -7.22 11.35
CA GLY A 37 10.09 -7.39 12.76
C GLY A 37 9.14 -6.64 13.71
N LYS A 38 7.96 -6.22 13.24
CA LYS A 38 7.02 -5.37 14.00
C LYS A 38 5.74 -6.10 14.37
N LYS A 39 5.15 -5.68 15.49
CA LYS A 39 3.75 -5.99 15.82
C LYS A 39 2.84 -5.01 15.09
N GLN A 40 1.98 -5.53 14.24
CA GLN A 40 1.06 -4.77 13.39
C GLN A 40 -0.38 -4.98 13.83
N TYR A 41 -1.22 -3.97 13.60
CA TYR A 41 -2.66 -4.05 13.87
C TYR A 41 -3.40 -4.19 12.55
N VAL A 42 -3.79 -5.42 12.26
CA VAL A 42 -4.40 -5.84 10.98
C VAL A 42 -5.63 -6.67 11.30
N THR A 43 -6.75 -6.33 10.67
CA THR A 43 -8.04 -7.02 10.89
C THR A 43 -8.30 -8.12 9.87
N MET A 44 -7.39 -8.30 8.90
CA MET A 44 -7.50 -9.30 7.84
C MET A 44 -6.45 -10.40 8.03
N THR A 45 -6.78 -11.60 7.61
CA THR A 45 -5.82 -12.69 7.42
C THR A 45 -5.13 -12.57 6.05
N PRO A 46 -3.95 -13.18 5.86
CA PRO A 46 -3.30 -13.21 4.54
C PRO A 46 -4.21 -13.71 3.42
N ASP A 47 -5.02 -14.75 3.64
CA ASP A 47 -5.94 -15.29 2.64
C ASP A 47 -7.05 -14.29 2.27
N GLN A 48 -7.56 -13.55 3.25
CA GLN A 48 -8.52 -12.47 3.00
C GLN A 48 -7.90 -11.32 2.21
N GLU A 49 -6.63 -11.00 2.45
CA GLU A 49 -5.90 -10.00 1.66
C GLU A 49 -5.76 -10.44 0.20
N VAL A 50 -5.36 -11.69 -0.03
CA VAL A 50 -5.28 -12.28 -1.39
C VAL A 50 -6.62 -12.20 -2.10
N ALA A 51 -7.69 -12.65 -1.45
CA ALA A 51 -9.02 -12.62 -2.03
C ALA A 51 -9.48 -11.19 -2.36
N LEU A 52 -9.23 -10.23 -1.47
CA LEU A 52 -9.58 -8.83 -1.68
C LEU A 52 -8.79 -8.20 -2.82
N GLY A 53 -7.48 -8.45 -2.88
CA GLY A 53 -6.61 -7.96 -3.94
C GLY A 53 -7.05 -8.47 -5.30
N ALA A 54 -7.24 -9.79 -5.42
CA ALA A 54 -7.67 -10.43 -6.66
C ALA A 54 -9.06 -9.93 -7.13
N GLN A 55 -10.01 -9.74 -6.21
CA GLN A 55 -11.32 -9.19 -6.53
C GLN A 55 -11.25 -7.71 -6.97
N SER A 56 -10.31 -6.95 -6.42
CA SER A 56 -10.16 -5.51 -6.69
C SER A 56 -9.35 -5.23 -7.95
N ALA A 57 -8.47 -6.14 -8.37
CA ALA A 57 -7.55 -5.96 -9.49
C ALA A 57 -8.23 -5.54 -10.81
N PRO A 58 -9.33 -6.19 -11.28
CA PRO A 58 -9.99 -5.77 -12.53
C PRO A 58 -10.61 -4.36 -12.44
N VAL A 59 -11.19 -4.02 -11.29
CA VAL A 59 -11.80 -2.70 -11.03
C VAL A 59 -10.73 -1.62 -11.05
N MET A 60 -9.57 -1.92 -10.44
CA MET A 60 -8.41 -1.05 -10.42
C MET A 60 -7.81 -0.85 -11.81
N ALA A 61 -7.61 -1.94 -12.56
CA ALA A 61 -7.11 -1.85 -13.93
C ALA A 61 -8.01 -0.99 -14.81
N ALA A 62 -9.34 -1.19 -14.75
CA ALA A 62 -10.30 -0.42 -15.53
C ALA A 62 -10.23 1.10 -15.25
N LYS A 63 -9.94 1.51 -14.02
CA LYS A 63 -9.81 2.94 -13.66
C LYS A 63 -8.58 3.62 -14.27
N PHE A 64 -7.54 2.85 -14.60
CA PHE A 64 -6.32 3.32 -15.25
C PHE A 64 -6.27 2.92 -16.73
N GLY A 65 -7.44 2.85 -17.38
CA GLY A 65 -7.53 2.59 -18.82
C GLY A 65 -7.40 1.11 -19.23
N GLY A 66 -7.40 0.19 -18.27
CA GLY A 66 -7.21 -1.24 -18.50
C GLY A 66 -5.74 -1.65 -18.51
N LEU A 67 -5.50 -2.92 -18.87
CA LEU A 67 -4.14 -3.43 -19.05
C LEU A 67 -3.53 -2.91 -20.35
N ALA A 68 -2.23 -2.63 -20.33
CA ALA A 68 -1.50 -2.23 -21.52
C ALA A 68 -1.49 -3.39 -22.56
N PRO A 69 -1.66 -3.09 -23.86
CA PRO A 69 -1.82 -4.11 -24.88
C PRO A 69 -0.49 -4.75 -25.33
N ASP A 70 0.67 -4.20 -24.97
CA ASP A 70 1.97 -4.70 -25.44
C ASP A 70 2.47 -5.86 -24.55
N PRO A 71 2.48 -7.10 -25.05
CA PRO A 71 2.91 -8.26 -24.26
C PRO A 71 4.40 -8.21 -23.91
N ARG A 72 5.25 -7.54 -24.71
CA ARG A 72 6.70 -7.47 -24.43
C ARG A 72 6.98 -6.63 -23.19
N VAL A 73 6.18 -5.59 -22.99
CA VAL A 73 6.27 -4.72 -21.83
C VAL A 73 5.79 -5.46 -20.58
N GLN A 74 4.68 -6.19 -20.69
CA GLN A 74 4.19 -7.05 -19.61
C GLN A 74 5.23 -8.13 -19.24
N GLU A 75 5.80 -8.83 -20.22
CA GLU A 75 6.85 -9.83 -19.99
C GLU A 75 8.09 -9.25 -19.29
N LEU A 76 8.49 -8.02 -19.60
CA LEU A 76 9.60 -7.36 -18.90
C LEU A 76 9.28 -7.18 -17.42
N VAL A 77 8.10 -6.63 -17.11
CA VAL A 77 7.65 -6.38 -15.74
C VAL A 77 7.52 -7.70 -14.97
N ASP A 78 6.95 -8.73 -15.58
CA ASP A 78 6.84 -10.07 -14.98
C ASP A 78 8.21 -10.68 -14.70
N ARG A 79 9.17 -10.58 -15.63
CA ARG A 79 10.52 -11.12 -15.42
C ARG A 79 11.24 -10.44 -14.25
N VAL A 80 11.17 -9.11 -14.16
CA VAL A 80 11.80 -8.34 -13.08
C VAL A 80 11.10 -8.61 -11.76
N GLY A 81 9.77 -8.57 -11.73
CA GLY A 81 8.96 -8.87 -10.56
C GLY A 81 9.20 -10.29 -10.03
N ALA A 82 9.18 -11.29 -10.91
CA ALA A 82 9.47 -12.68 -10.53
C ALA A 82 10.90 -12.87 -10.02
N ARG A 83 11.87 -12.10 -10.52
CA ARG A 83 13.25 -12.12 -10.02
C ARG A 83 13.35 -11.57 -8.60
N LEU A 84 12.63 -10.49 -8.29
CA LEU A 84 12.53 -9.95 -6.93
C LEU A 84 11.84 -10.95 -5.99
N VAL A 85 10.69 -11.50 -6.40
CA VAL A 85 9.92 -12.47 -5.59
C VAL A 85 10.74 -13.71 -5.25
N ARG A 86 11.50 -14.26 -6.21
CA ARG A 86 12.41 -15.40 -5.96
C ARG A 86 13.53 -15.09 -4.97
N ALA A 87 13.91 -13.82 -4.83
CA ALA A 87 14.99 -13.39 -3.95
C ALA A 87 14.52 -13.07 -2.53
N LEU A 88 13.20 -13.08 -2.26
CA LEU A 88 12.63 -12.76 -0.96
C LEU A 88 13.13 -13.69 0.18
N PRO A 89 13.08 -13.25 1.45
CA PRO A 89 13.34 -14.10 2.61
C PRO A 89 12.55 -15.40 2.57
N ALA A 90 13.14 -16.52 3.01
CA ALA A 90 12.48 -17.82 3.00
C ALA A 90 11.26 -17.90 3.92
N ASP A 91 11.19 -17.02 4.92
CA ASP A 91 10.08 -16.86 5.84
C ASP A 91 9.08 -15.77 5.40
N ALA A 92 9.24 -15.21 4.18
CA ALA A 92 8.24 -14.33 3.59
C ALA A 92 6.92 -15.09 3.39
N PRO A 93 5.76 -14.46 3.70
CA PRO A 93 4.46 -15.03 3.38
C PRO A 93 4.37 -15.34 1.87
N GLY A 94 3.85 -16.53 1.54
CA GLY A 94 3.70 -16.99 0.16
C GLY A 94 2.56 -16.32 -0.60
N TYR A 95 2.56 -14.98 -0.68
CA TYR A 95 1.59 -14.24 -1.47
C TYR A 95 1.75 -14.55 -2.98
N PRO A 96 0.65 -14.73 -3.72
CA PRO A 96 0.68 -14.91 -5.17
C PRO A 96 0.88 -13.55 -5.86
N PHE A 97 2.14 -13.12 -5.94
CA PHE A 97 2.48 -11.86 -6.60
C PHE A 97 2.14 -11.92 -8.10
N GLU A 98 1.35 -10.94 -8.56
CA GLU A 98 1.03 -10.72 -9.95
C GLU A 98 1.28 -9.26 -10.31
N PHE A 99 1.89 -9.03 -11.46
CA PHE A 99 2.29 -7.70 -11.90
C PHE A 99 1.47 -7.28 -13.11
N HIS A 100 1.07 -6.01 -13.14
CA HIS A 100 0.13 -5.50 -14.13
C HIS A 100 0.64 -4.18 -14.70
N VAL A 101 0.81 -4.13 -16.02
CA VAL A 101 1.09 -2.87 -16.71
C VAL A 101 -0.24 -2.23 -17.10
N LEU A 102 -0.48 -1.01 -16.63
CA LEU A 102 -1.69 -0.25 -16.91
C LEU A 102 -1.51 0.62 -18.15
N ALA A 103 -2.55 0.70 -18.99
CA ALA A 103 -2.54 1.48 -20.24
C ALA A 103 -2.49 3.01 -20.02
N ASP A 104 -2.62 3.48 -18.78
CA ASP A 104 -2.53 4.91 -18.46
C ASP A 104 -1.14 5.49 -18.79
N SER A 105 -1.09 6.29 -19.85
CA SER A 105 0.11 6.97 -20.35
C SER A 105 0.29 8.39 -19.80
N ARG A 106 -0.63 8.86 -18.95
CA ARG A 106 -0.62 10.24 -18.40
C ARG A 106 -0.25 10.25 -16.92
N THR A 107 -0.80 9.31 -16.16
CA THR A 107 -0.67 9.30 -14.70
C THR A 107 0.60 8.58 -14.29
N VAL A 108 1.61 9.29 -13.78
CA VAL A 108 2.82 8.67 -13.23
C VAL A 108 2.49 8.02 -11.90
N ASN A 109 2.39 6.69 -11.86
CA ASN A 109 2.04 5.94 -10.66
C ASN A 109 2.48 4.47 -10.69
N ALA A 110 2.63 3.89 -9.50
CA ALA A 110 2.66 2.47 -9.21
C ALA A 110 1.98 2.26 -7.86
N PHE A 111 1.39 1.09 -7.65
CA PHE A 111 0.74 0.77 -6.38
C PHE A 111 0.56 -0.74 -6.21
N ALA A 112 0.50 -1.19 -4.96
CA ALA A 112 0.09 -2.53 -4.61
C ALA A 112 -1.31 -2.58 -3.97
N LEU A 113 -2.05 -3.64 -4.28
CA LEU A 113 -3.24 -4.05 -3.52
C LEU A 113 -2.83 -5.11 -2.48
N PRO A 114 -3.63 -5.29 -1.40
CA PRO A 114 -3.41 -6.37 -0.45
C PRO A 114 -3.24 -7.72 -1.16
N GLY A 115 -2.33 -8.55 -0.67
CA GLY A 115 -2.19 -9.92 -1.16
C GLY A 115 -1.37 -10.12 -2.44
N GLY A 116 -0.72 -9.08 -2.99
CA GLY A 116 0.35 -9.26 -3.99
C GLY A 116 0.05 -8.76 -5.41
N GLN A 117 -1.06 -8.09 -5.64
CA GLN A 117 -1.37 -7.51 -6.96
C GLN A 117 -0.66 -6.16 -7.09
N ILE A 118 0.33 -6.06 -7.97
CA ILE A 118 1.18 -4.87 -8.13
C ILE A 118 0.96 -4.26 -9.51
N PHE A 119 0.78 -2.95 -9.55
CA PHE A 119 0.45 -2.20 -10.75
C PHE A 119 1.50 -1.14 -11.03
N ILE A 120 1.82 -0.94 -12.30
CA ILE A 120 2.64 0.16 -12.79
C ILE A 120 1.98 0.79 -14.01
N THR A 121 1.91 2.12 -14.06
CA THR A 121 1.36 2.79 -15.24
C THR A 121 2.38 2.86 -16.36
N GLN A 122 1.90 2.80 -17.61
CA GLN A 122 2.73 3.04 -18.78
C GLN A 122 3.44 4.40 -18.71
N ALA A 123 2.81 5.41 -18.09
CA ALA A 123 3.43 6.71 -17.87
C ALA A 123 4.68 6.65 -16.97
N LEU A 124 4.63 5.93 -15.86
CA LEU A 124 5.80 5.77 -14.99
C LEU A 124 6.87 4.91 -15.68
N LEU A 125 6.46 3.78 -16.27
CA LEU A 125 7.37 2.86 -16.94
C LEU A 125 8.17 3.53 -18.05
N ALA A 126 7.54 4.40 -18.85
CA ALA A 126 8.19 5.15 -19.92
C ALA A 126 9.24 6.18 -19.45
N ARG A 127 9.33 6.45 -18.15
CA ARG A 127 10.33 7.35 -17.54
C ARG A 127 11.50 6.60 -16.93
N LEU A 128 11.41 5.28 -16.81
CA LEU A 128 12.49 4.45 -16.28
C LEU A 128 13.50 4.18 -17.39
N GLU A 129 14.78 4.34 -17.08
CA GLU A 129 15.89 4.23 -18.03
C GLU A 129 16.57 2.86 -17.96
N THR A 130 16.43 2.15 -16.83
CA THR A 130 17.13 0.89 -16.57
C THR A 130 16.22 -0.18 -15.94
N GLU A 131 16.62 -1.44 -16.06
CA GLU A 131 15.92 -2.55 -15.42
C GLU A 131 15.96 -2.46 -13.90
N GLY A 132 17.06 -1.97 -13.31
CA GLY A 132 17.20 -1.73 -11.89
C GLY A 132 16.26 -0.62 -11.37
N GLN A 133 15.94 0.39 -12.17
CA GLN A 133 14.93 1.39 -11.80
C GLN A 133 13.52 0.77 -11.75
N LEU A 134 13.18 -0.09 -12.70
CA LEU A 134 11.94 -0.90 -12.64
C LEU A 134 11.94 -1.81 -11.41
N ALA A 135 13.06 -2.48 -11.13
CA ALA A 135 13.21 -3.30 -9.94
C ALA A 135 13.05 -2.48 -8.65
N GLY A 136 13.48 -1.21 -8.65
CA GLY A 136 13.29 -0.30 -7.54
C GLY A 136 11.81 0.01 -7.27
N VAL A 137 11.06 0.36 -8.32
CA VAL A 137 9.60 0.59 -8.20
C VAL A 137 8.91 -0.67 -7.70
N LEU A 138 9.13 -1.83 -8.34
CA LEU A 138 8.48 -3.08 -7.95
C LEU A 138 8.92 -3.56 -6.56
N GLY A 139 10.19 -3.40 -6.21
CA GLY A 139 10.73 -3.77 -4.91
C GLY A 139 10.10 -2.96 -3.77
N HIS A 140 9.87 -1.67 -4.00
CA HIS A 140 9.14 -0.80 -3.08
C HIS A 140 7.68 -1.27 -2.89
N GLU A 141 6.97 -1.58 -3.99
CA GLU A 141 5.59 -2.09 -3.91
C GLU A 141 5.49 -3.46 -3.24
N ILE A 142 6.44 -4.37 -3.49
CA ILE A 142 6.55 -5.65 -2.76
C ILE A 142 6.78 -5.37 -1.27
N GLY A 143 7.58 -4.35 -0.93
CA GLY A 143 7.75 -3.86 0.44
C GLY A 143 6.43 -3.47 1.11
N HIS A 144 5.53 -2.76 0.40
CA HIS A 144 4.20 -2.45 0.93
C HIS A 144 3.33 -3.69 1.16
N VAL A 145 3.38 -4.68 0.25
CA VAL A 145 2.62 -5.94 0.40
C VAL A 145 3.13 -6.73 1.60
N LEU A 146 4.44 -6.96 1.68
CA LEU A 146 5.03 -7.74 2.77
C LEU A 146 4.98 -6.99 4.11
N GLY A 147 5.04 -5.66 4.07
CA GLY A 147 4.75 -4.79 5.21
C GLY A 147 3.27 -4.70 5.55
N ARG A 148 2.37 -5.30 4.77
CA ARG A 148 0.90 -5.28 4.99
C ARG A 148 0.35 -3.88 5.24
N HIS A 149 0.98 -2.85 4.67
CA HIS A 149 0.68 -1.44 4.96
C HIS A 149 -0.76 -1.09 4.58
N SER A 150 -1.28 -1.62 3.47
CA SER A 150 -2.67 -1.41 3.06
C SER A 150 -3.66 -2.02 4.07
N ALA A 151 -3.35 -3.20 4.61
CA ALA A 151 -4.19 -3.85 5.61
C ALA A 151 -4.17 -3.10 6.95
N GLU A 152 -3.01 -2.57 7.38
CA GLU A 152 -2.93 -1.69 8.56
C GLU A 152 -3.72 -0.40 8.37
N ARG A 153 -3.66 0.19 7.16
CA ARG A 153 -4.44 1.39 6.82
C ARG A 153 -5.94 1.12 6.84
N MET A 154 -6.37 0.00 6.26
CA MET A 154 -7.77 -0.43 6.31
C MET A 154 -8.25 -0.68 7.74
N ALA A 155 -7.44 -1.33 8.58
CA ALA A 155 -7.76 -1.53 10.00
C ALA A 155 -7.97 -0.19 10.74
N LYS A 156 -7.08 0.78 10.51
CA LYS A 156 -7.19 2.14 11.07
C LYS A 156 -8.44 2.88 10.54
N GLN A 157 -8.75 2.72 9.26
CA GLN A 157 -9.96 3.31 8.66
C GLN A 157 -11.24 2.70 9.24
N ASN A 158 -11.31 1.37 9.38
CA ASN A 158 -12.45 0.68 9.98
C ASN A 158 -12.68 1.13 11.42
N LEU A 159 -11.60 1.26 12.21
CA LEU A 159 -11.68 1.82 13.56
C LEU A 159 -12.26 3.25 13.52
N THR A 160 -11.72 4.10 12.65
CA THR A 160 -12.16 5.50 12.52
C THR A 160 -13.64 5.59 12.13
N GLN A 161 -14.08 4.78 11.17
CA GLN A 161 -15.49 4.71 10.76
C GLN A 161 -16.39 4.22 11.90
N GLY A 162 -15.96 3.21 12.66
CA GLY A 162 -16.68 2.75 13.85
C GLY A 162 -16.84 3.85 14.91
N LEU A 163 -15.79 4.61 15.18
CA LEU A 163 -15.81 5.74 16.12
C LEU A 163 -16.70 6.90 15.64
N VAL A 164 -16.63 7.25 14.35
CA VAL A 164 -17.51 8.27 13.74
C VAL A 164 -18.96 7.83 13.76
N GLY A 165 -19.21 6.54 13.49
CA GLY A 165 -20.54 5.93 13.60
C GLY A 165 -21.10 6.04 15.01
N ALA A 166 -20.30 5.71 16.03
CA ALA A 166 -20.67 5.90 17.44
C ALA A 166 -21.01 7.36 17.76
N ALA A 167 -20.18 8.32 17.34
CA ALA A 167 -20.42 9.75 17.56
C ALA A 167 -21.71 10.23 16.88
N THR A 168 -22.02 9.72 15.69
CA THR A 168 -23.25 10.04 14.95
C THR A 168 -24.49 9.49 15.69
N VAL A 169 -24.44 8.24 16.18
CA VAL A 169 -25.52 7.65 16.99
C VAL A 169 -25.77 8.47 18.27
N ALA A 170 -24.71 8.98 18.90
CA ALA A 170 -24.83 9.85 20.08
C ALA A 170 -25.41 11.23 19.74
N GLY A 171 -25.08 11.81 18.58
CA GLY A 171 -25.39 13.21 18.24
C GLY A 171 -26.66 13.46 17.40
N SER A 172 -27.03 12.58 16.47
CA SER A 172 -28.05 12.89 15.44
C SER A 172 -29.35 12.07 15.49
N GLY A 173 -29.54 11.22 16.50
CA GLY A 173 -30.82 10.56 16.72
C GLY A 173 -31.14 9.35 15.82
N GLY A 174 -30.15 8.78 15.13
CA GLY A 174 -30.24 7.44 14.54
C GLY A 174 -31.06 7.32 13.25
N GLN A 175 -31.30 8.41 12.52
CA GLN A 175 -32.10 8.36 11.29
C GLN A 175 -31.39 7.69 10.08
N ASP A 176 -30.08 7.45 10.17
CA ASP A 176 -29.27 6.88 9.09
C ASP A 176 -28.74 5.47 9.40
N GLY A 177 -29.60 4.56 9.88
CA GLY A 177 -29.25 3.16 10.14
C GLY A 177 -28.88 2.33 8.91
N GLY A 178 -29.05 2.88 7.70
CA GLY A 178 -28.79 2.20 6.41
C GLY A 178 -27.35 2.27 5.89
N ARG A 179 -26.46 3.05 6.52
CA ARG A 179 -25.10 3.29 6.01
C ARG A 179 -24.10 2.15 6.24
N MET A 180 -24.42 1.20 7.12
CA MET A 180 -23.50 0.11 7.46
C MET A 180 -23.38 -0.96 6.35
N THR A 181 -24.43 -1.14 5.55
CA THR A 181 -24.46 -2.14 4.45
C THR A 181 -23.75 -1.67 3.19
N GLN A 182 -23.52 -0.37 3.03
CA GLN A 182 -22.80 0.22 1.88
C GLN A 182 -21.27 0.24 2.08
N ALA A 183 -20.76 -0.30 3.20
CA ALA A 183 -19.34 -0.34 3.54
C ALA A 183 -18.52 -1.27 2.63
N ALA A 184 -19.08 -2.41 2.19
CA ALA A 184 -18.33 -3.37 1.36
C ALA A 184 -18.06 -2.84 -0.06
N ALA A 185 -19.05 -2.20 -0.70
CA ALA A 185 -18.88 -1.60 -2.02
C ALA A 185 -18.00 -0.34 -2.02
N SER A 186 -17.90 0.37 -0.90
CA SER A 186 -17.07 1.58 -0.75
C SER A 186 -15.61 1.28 -0.42
N MET A 187 -15.27 0.09 0.09
CA MET A 187 -13.88 -0.30 0.40
C MET A 187 -12.97 -0.32 -0.85
N VAL A 188 -13.45 -0.90 -1.96
CA VAL A 188 -12.67 -0.96 -3.22
C VAL A 188 -12.46 0.43 -3.81
N GLY A 189 -13.47 1.30 -3.72
CA GLY A 189 -13.37 2.70 -4.16
C GLY A 189 -12.37 3.52 -3.36
N ASN A 190 -12.23 3.23 -2.07
CA ASN A 190 -11.33 3.94 -1.15
C ASN A 190 -9.88 3.46 -1.21
N MET A 191 -9.61 2.30 -1.81
CA MET A 191 -8.25 1.73 -1.89
C MET A 191 -7.29 2.63 -2.70
N ILE A 192 -7.81 3.39 -3.67
CA ILE A 192 -7.06 4.36 -4.49
C ILE A 192 -6.64 5.58 -3.68
N ASN A 193 -7.44 5.96 -2.69
CA ASN A 193 -7.19 7.11 -1.85
C ASN A 193 -6.39 6.75 -0.59
N LEU A 194 -5.91 5.50 -0.49
CA LEU A 194 -5.04 5.11 0.60
C LEU A 194 -3.71 5.85 0.45
N LYS A 195 -3.43 6.69 1.45
CA LYS A 195 -2.15 7.35 1.60
C LYS A 195 -1.35 6.61 2.64
N TYR A 196 -0.18 6.12 2.24
CA TYR A 196 0.75 5.52 3.18
C TYR A 196 1.34 6.59 4.09
N GLY A 197 1.70 6.16 5.30
CA GLY A 197 2.35 7.03 6.28
C GLY A 197 3.84 7.14 6.01
N ARG A 198 4.46 8.13 6.64
CA ARG A 198 5.92 8.29 6.64
C ARG A 198 6.66 7.01 6.99
N ASP A 199 6.24 6.31 8.04
CA ASP A 199 6.94 5.10 8.51
C ASP A 199 6.73 3.93 7.53
N ASP A 200 5.54 3.84 6.93
CA ASP A 200 5.20 2.84 5.90
C ASP A 200 6.12 3.02 4.66
N GLU A 201 6.31 4.26 4.21
CA GLU A 201 7.19 4.59 3.07
C GLU A 201 8.66 4.29 3.35
N LEU A 202 9.15 4.63 4.54
CA LEU A 202 10.55 4.37 4.93
C LEU A 202 10.82 2.87 5.10
N GLU A 203 9.84 2.12 5.60
CA GLU A 203 9.92 0.66 5.69
C GLU A 203 9.91 0.01 4.31
N ALA A 204 9.03 0.46 3.41
CA ALA A 204 8.98 -0.03 2.03
C ALA A 204 10.26 0.31 1.24
N ASP A 205 10.85 1.49 1.44
CA ASP A 205 12.18 1.83 0.92
C ASP A 205 13.25 0.87 1.42
N ALA A 206 13.26 0.58 2.73
CA ALA A 206 14.27 -0.27 3.33
C ALA A 206 14.19 -1.72 2.87
N LEU A 207 12.96 -2.24 2.76
CA LEU A 207 12.69 -3.56 2.21
C LEU A 207 13.03 -3.61 0.71
N GLY A 208 12.64 -2.60 -0.06
CA GLY A 208 12.95 -2.50 -1.49
C GLY A 208 14.45 -2.55 -1.76
N VAL A 209 15.25 -1.77 -1.02
CA VAL A 209 16.72 -1.80 -1.08
C VAL A 209 17.28 -3.21 -0.84
N GLU A 210 16.76 -3.92 0.16
CA GLU A 210 17.20 -5.28 0.47
C GLU A 210 16.79 -6.29 -0.61
N PHE A 211 15.56 -6.21 -1.12
CA PHE A 211 15.07 -7.10 -2.16
C PHE A 211 15.81 -6.91 -3.48
N MET A 212 16.11 -5.67 -3.84
CA MET A 212 16.93 -5.34 -5.01
C MET A 212 18.31 -5.99 -4.91
N GLU A 213 19.02 -5.77 -3.81
CA GLU A 213 20.37 -6.31 -3.62
C GLU A 213 20.38 -7.84 -3.69
N ARG A 214 19.44 -8.49 -3.00
CA ARG A 214 19.31 -9.96 -2.99
C ARG A 214 19.00 -10.52 -4.38
N ALA A 215 18.19 -9.80 -5.16
CA ALA A 215 17.86 -10.13 -6.54
C ALA A 215 19.00 -9.83 -7.53
N GLY A 216 20.07 -9.16 -7.10
CA GLY A 216 21.20 -8.78 -7.95
C GLY A 216 20.96 -7.50 -8.78
N TYR A 217 20.07 -6.62 -8.30
CA TYR A 217 19.89 -5.26 -8.81
C TYR A 217 20.64 -4.25 -7.94
N ASP A 218 21.09 -3.16 -8.55
CA ASP A 218 21.76 -2.07 -7.86
C ASP A 218 20.74 -1.23 -7.06
N PRO A 219 20.77 -1.24 -5.71
CA PRO A 219 19.79 -0.50 -4.91
C PRO A 219 19.87 1.02 -5.12
N ARG A 220 20.99 1.53 -5.66
CA ARG A 220 21.14 2.96 -6.01
C ARG A 220 20.17 3.37 -7.11
N ALA A 221 19.64 2.43 -7.90
CA ALA A 221 18.59 2.72 -8.88
C ALA A 221 17.30 3.24 -8.22
N LEU A 222 16.99 2.85 -6.99
CA LEU A 222 15.83 3.40 -6.25
C LEU A 222 16.00 4.89 -5.93
N ILE A 223 17.24 5.36 -5.71
CA ILE A 223 17.55 6.79 -5.57
C ILE A 223 17.21 7.53 -6.88
N LYS A 224 17.51 6.93 -8.03
CA LYS A 224 17.16 7.48 -9.35
C LYS A 224 15.66 7.53 -9.59
N VAL A 225 14.92 6.51 -9.15
CA VAL A 225 13.44 6.52 -9.18
C VAL A 225 12.89 7.73 -8.39
N MET A 226 13.42 8.02 -7.20
CA MET A 226 12.99 9.20 -6.43
C MET A 226 13.22 10.51 -7.20
N GLN A 227 14.35 10.64 -7.91
CA GLN A 227 14.64 11.80 -8.75
C GLN A 227 13.68 11.92 -9.94
N ILE A 228 13.34 10.80 -10.59
CA ILE A 228 12.36 10.74 -11.69
C ILE A 228 10.98 11.21 -11.21
N LEU A 229 10.55 10.75 -10.03
CA LEU A 229 9.25 11.11 -9.44
C LEU A 229 9.20 12.58 -9.02
N GLU A 230 10.28 13.09 -8.43
CA GLU A 230 10.41 14.50 -8.08
C GLU A 230 10.34 15.39 -9.34
N ALA A 231 11.07 15.04 -10.40
CA ALA A 231 11.02 15.76 -11.67
C ALA A 231 9.61 15.73 -12.31
N ALA A 232 8.90 14.62 -12.19
CA ALA A 232 7.52 14.49 -12.68
C ALA A 232 6.50 15.33 -11.89
N SER A 233 6.84 15.83 -10.70
CA SER A 233 5.90 16.47 -9.78
C SER A 233 5.58 17.94 -10.04
N GLY A 234 6.37 18.65 -10.85
CA GLY A 234 5.98 19.88 -11.57
C GLY A 234 5.45 21.09 -10.78
N GLY A 235 5.34 21.06 -9.44
CA GLY A 235 5.00 22.21 -8.59
C GLY A 235 3.52 22.64 -8.51
N ARG A 236 2.59 22.09 -9.30
CA ARG A 236 1.13 22.37 -9.17
C ARG A 236 0.33 21.10 -9.43
N SER A 237 -0.16 20.50 -8.35
CA SER A 237 -0.73 19.15 -8.26
C SER A 237 0.33 18.07 -8.52
N GLY A 238 0.89 17.51 -7.45
CA GLY A 238 1.90 16.44 -7.56
C GLY A 238 1.39 15.24 -8.36
N PRO A 239 2.29 14.36 -8.83
CA PRO A 239 1.91 13.16 -9.56
C PRO A 239 1.03 12.30 -8.65
N GLU A 240 0.14 11.49 -9.22
CA GLU A 240 -0.72 10.58 -8.45
C GLU A 240 0.10 9.70 -7.51
N PHE A 241 1.32 9.33 -7.91
CA PHE A 241 2.31 8.69 -7.05
C PHE A 241 2.55 9.43 -5.72
N ALA A 242 2.74 10.75 -5.74
CA ALA A 242 2.97 11.52 -4.50
C ALA A 242 1.72 11.63 -3.63
N SER A 243 0.53 11.37 -4.20
CA SER A 243 -0.71 11.30 -3.44
C SER A 243 -0.83 9.99 -2.65
N SER A 244 -0.48 8.85 -3.26
CA SER A 244 -0.49 7.53 -2.60
C SER A 244 0.77 7.28 -1.75
N HIS A 245 1.92 7.79 -2.19
CA HIS A 245 3.24 7.70 -1.56
C HIS A 245 3.79 9.10 -1.18
N PRO A 246 3.28 9.74 -0.11
CA PRO A 246 3.78 11.04 0.31
C PRO A 246 5.26 10.98 0.62
N ASN A 247 6.06 11.91 0.07
CA ASN A 247 7.48 12.00 0.43
C ASN A 247 7.61 12.69 1.81
N PRO A 248 8.04 11.99 2.88
CA PRO A 248 8.24 12.57 4.20
C PRO A 248 9.45 13.52 4.30
N GLY A 249 10.12 13.81 3.17
CA GLY A 249 11.34 14.58 3.08
C GLY A 249 12.58 13.69 3.07
N ASN A 250 13.49 13.97 2.14
CA ASN A 250 14.82 13.38 2.02
C ASN A 250 14.85 11.84 1.89
N ARG A 251 13.85 11.20 1.26
CA ARG A 251 13.86 9.74 1.00
C ARG A 251 15.11 9.31 0.23
N ALA A 252 15.48 10.02 -0.84
CA ALA A 252 16.70 9.74 -1.61
C ALA A 252 17.98 9.72 -0.74
N GLU A 253 18.11 10.71 0.16
CA GLU A 253 19.24 10.78 1.11
C GLU A 253 19.21 9.62 2.12
N ARG A 254 18.02 9.27 2.62
CA ARG A 254 17.84 8.14 3.56
C ARG A 254 18.15 6.80 2.91
N ILE A 255 17.69 6.59 1.68
CA ILE A 255 18.02 5.40 0.88
C ILE A 255 19.55 5.32 0.70
N GLY A 256 20.20 6.43 0.34
CA GLY A 256 21.66 6.50 0.24
C GLY A 256 22.36 6.07 1.53
N ARG A 257 21.97 6.65 2.68
CA ARG A 257 22.52 6.25 3.99
C ARG A 257 22.26 4.78 4.30
N LEU A 258 21.06 4.29 4.03
CA LEU A 258 20.72 2.89 4.27
C LEU A 258 21.60 1.93 3.45
N ILE A 259 21.84 2.27 2.19
CA ILE A 259 22.73 1.49 1.32
C ILE A 259 24.16 1.50 1.89
N ASP A 260 24.66 2.65 2.32
CA ASP A 260 25.99 2.77 2.92
C ASP A 260 26.11 1.98 4.23
N GLU A 261 25.08 2.02 5.08
CA GLU A 261 25.01 1.32 6.36
C GLU A 261 24.90 -0.21 6.19
N LYS A 262 24.02 -0.68 5.29
CA LYS A 262 23.80 -2.12 5.07
C LYS A 262 24.88 -2.76 4.22
N PHE A 263 25.32 -2.07 3.17
CA PHE A 263 26.15 -2.66 2.13
C PHE A 263 27.53 -2.02 2.03
N GLY A 264 27.67 -0.70 2.25
CA GLY A 264 28.98 -0.01 2.25
C GLY A 264 29.93 -0.50 1.14
N ARG A 265 31.11 -1.01 1.53
CA ARG A 265 32.10 -1.63 0.60
C ARG A 265 31.79 -3.08 0.20
N ALA A 266 30.78 -3.70 0.80
CA ALA A 266 30.36 -5.08 0.62
C ALA A 266 29.22 -5.25 -0.41
N MET A 267 28.87 -4.21 -1.16
CA MET A 267 27.91 -4.32 -2.26
C MET A 267 28.42 -5.35 -3.29
N ARG A 268 27.54 -6.27 -3.71
CA ARG A 268 27.92 -7.34 -4.65
C ARG A 268 28.40 -6.73 -5.98
N PRO A 269 29.45 -7.29 -6.62
CA PRO A 269 29.86 -6.86 -7.95
C PRO A 269 28.87 -7.33 -9.02
N GLY A 270 28.80 -6.61 -10.15
CA GLY A 270 28.01 -7.02 -11.31
C GLY A 270 26.49 -6.85 -11.15
N LEU A 271 26.06 -5.96 -10.24
CA LEU A 271 24.64 -5.64 -10.07
C LEU A 271 24.06 -4.99 -11.34
N VAL A 272 22.82 -5.35 -11.67
CA VAL A 272 22.10 -4.76 -12.80
C VAL A 272 21.64 -3.35 -12.41
N PRO A 273 22.06 -2.30 -13.15
CA PRO A 273 21.70 -0.92 -12.86
C PRO A 273 20.24 -0.62 -13.20
#